data_AF-A0AA43TUF4-F1
#
_entry.id   AF-A0AA43TUF4-F1
#
_cell.length_a   1.000
_cell.length_b   1.000
_cell.length_c   1.000
_cell.angle_alpha   90.00
_cell.angle_beta   90.00
_cell.angle_gamma   90.00
#
_symmetry.space_group_name_H-M   'P 1'
#
loop_
_entity.id
_entity.type
_entity.pdbx_description
1 polymer ?
#
loop_
_entity_poly.entity_id
_entity_poly.type
_entity_poly.pdbx_seq_one_letter_code
_entity_poly.pdbx_strand_id
1 'polypeptide(L)' 'MAEETQGLIQDGWFHERNKQWPGKALSIQMKEGTVHIEQSQFQQVICFESTHHGNVLVLDGAIQCCSSDEFS' A
#
# COMPACT_ATOMS: atom_id res chain seq x y z
N MET A 1 -9.52 -6.41 10.54
CA MET A 1 -8.10 -6.51 10.13
C MET A 1 -8.01 -6.87 8.65
N ALA A 2 -8.30 -8.11 8.20
CA ALA A 2 -8.25 -8.46 6.77
C ALA A 2 -9.24 -7.71 5.85
N GLU A 3 -10.31 -7.15 6.42
CA GLU A 3 -11.32 -6.37 5.68
C GLU A 3 -10.83 -4.97 5.25
N GLU A 4 -9.79 -4.43 5.90
CA GLU A 4 -9.36 -3.04 5.70
C GLU A 4 -8.59 -2.82 4.40
N THR A 5 -8.05 -3.88 3.80
CA THR A 5 -7.27 -3.84 2.56
C THR A 5 -8.05 -4.27 1.32
N GLN A 6 -9.29 -4.74 1.51
CA GLN A 6 -10.11 -5.23 0.42
C GLN A 6 -10.51 -4.06 -0.49
N GLY A 7 -10.12 -4.14 -1.77
CA GLY A 7 -10.41 -3.11 -2.76
C GLY A 7 -9.49 -1.88 -2.68
N LEU A 8 -8.37 -1.93 -1.95
CA LEU A 8 -7.37 -0.85 -2.02
C LEU A 8 -6.59 -0.86 -3.34
N ILE A 9 -6.54 -2.00 -4.04
CA ILE A 9 -5.88 -2.14 -5.35
C ILE A 9 -6.94 -2.14 -6.46
N GLN A 10 -6.90 -1.13 -7.34
CA GLN A 10 -7.85 -0.96 -8.44
C GLN A 10 -7.11 -0.37 -9.64
N ASP A 11 -7.32 -0.94 -10.83
CA ASP A 11 -6.79 -0.42 -12.12
C ASP A 11 -5.27 -0.12 -12.13
N GLY A 12 -4.48 -0.93 -11.41
CA GLY A 12 -3.02 -0.75 -11.31
C GLY A 12 -2.58 0.33 -10.30
N TRP A 13 -3.48 0.80 -9.44
CA TRP A 13 -3.22 1.76 -8.38
C TRP A 13 -3.48 1.15 -7.02
N PHE A 14 -2.64 1.49 -6.04
CA PHE A 14 -2.93 1.30 -4.62
C PHE A 14 -3.49 2.61 -4.05
N HIS A 15 -4.63 2.54 -3.36
CA HIS A 15 -5.29 3.67 -2.71
C HIS A 15 -5.26 3.48 -1.19
N GLU A 16 -4.53 4.33 -0.47
CA GLU A 16 -4.52 4.34 0.99
C GLU A 16 -5.84 4.94 1.52
N ARG A 17 -6.86 4.10 1.65
CA ARG A 17 -8.17 4.46 2.20
C ARG A 17 -8.34 3.76 3.54
N ASN A 18 -8.28 4.52 4.63
CA ASN A 18 -8.48 3.98 5.96
C ASN A 18 -9.34 4.91 6.85
N LYS A 19 -9.74 4.40 8.01
CA LYS A 19 -10.60 5.13 8.96
C LYS A 19 -9.86 6.23 9.73
N GLN A 20 -8.52 6.21 9.72
CA GLN A 20 -7.69 7.23 10.40
C GLN A 20 -7.68 8.55 9.61
N TRP A 21 -7.85 8.49 8.27
CA TRP A 21 -7.84 9.65 7.38
C TRP A 21 -9.18 9.83 6.61
N PRO A 22 -10.31 10.10 7.28
CA PRO A 22 -11.60 10.18 6.60
C PRO A 22 -11.62 11.31 5.55
N GLY A 23 -12.08 10.98 4.33
CA GLY A 23 -12.21 11.93 3.22
C GLY A 23 -10.90 12.25 2.48
N LYS A 24 -9.80 11.56 2.79
CA LYS A 24 -8.51 11.69 2.11
C LYS A 24 -7.97 10.32 1.73
N ALA A 25 -7.23 10.26 0.63
CA ALA A 25 -6.50 9.07 0.22
C ALA A 25 -5.26 9.47 -0.57
N LEU A 26 -4.11 8.87 -0.24
CA LEU A 26 -2.94 8.86 -1.12
C LEU A 26 -3.07 7.70 -2.10
N SER A 27 -2.79 7.94 -3.38
CA SER A 27 -2.81 6.88 -4.40
C SER A 27 -1.46 6.75 -5.07
N ILE A 28 -0.91 5.53 -5.12
CA ILE A 28 0.39 5.24 -5.73
C ILE A 28 0.17 4.26 -6.89
N GLN A 29 0.67 4.63 -8.07
CA GLN A 29 0.63 3.76 -9.23
C GLN A 29 1.64 2.63 -9.07
N MET A 30 1.17 1.42 -9.30
CA MET A 30 1.94 0.19 -9.17
C MET A 30 2.53 -0.19 -10.52
N LYS A 31 3.71 -0.80 -10.51
CA LYS A 31 4.25 -1.50 -11.67
C LYS A 31 3.56 -2.86 -11.82
N GLU A 32 3.25 -3.23 -13.05
CA GLU A 32 2.51 -4.45 -13.33
C GLU A 32 3.27 -5.70 -12.84
N GLY A 33 2.56 -6.61 -12.17
CA GLY A 33 3.10 -7.89 -11.70
C GLY A 33 4.04 -7.83 -10.49
N THR A 34 4.19 -6.68 -9.81
CA THR A 34 5.14 -6.53 -8.68
C THR A 34 4.50 -6.67 -7.30
N VAL A 35 3.20 -6.87 -7.23
CA VAL A 35 2.47 -6.93 -5.96
C VAL A 35 2.69 -8.26 -5.25
N HIS A 36 3.13 -8.17 -4.00
CA HIS A 36 3.14 -9.25 -3.02
C HIS A 36 2.13 -8.94 -1.93
N ILE A 37 1.25 -9.89 -1.62
CA ILE A 37 0.24 -9.77 -0.56
C ILE A 37 0.35 -10.99 0.34
N GLU A 38 0.50 -10.76 1.64
CA GLU A 38 0.63 -11.83 2.63
C GLU A 38 -0.09 -11.45 3.93
N GLN A 39 -0.69 -12.43 4.59
CA GLN A 39 -1.22 -12.28 5.94
C GLN A 39 -0.24 -12.89 6.95
N SER A 40 0.39 -12.03 7.76
CA SER A 40 1.21 -12.49 8.89
C SER A 40 0.33 -12.83 10.11
N GLN A 41 0.96 -13.30 11.19
CA GLN A 41 0.28 -13.50 12.48
C GLN A 41 -0.35 -12.20 13.03
N PHE A 42 0.19 -11.05 12.67
CA PHE A 42 -0.14 -9.77 13.31
C PHE A 42 -0.92 -8.82 12.41
N GLN A 43 -0.64 -8.82 11.11
CA GLN A 43 -1.11 -7.80 10.17
C GLN A 43 -1.03 -8.29 8.73
N GLN A 44 -1.80 -7.64 7.85
CA GLN A 44 -1.66 -7.82 6.41
C GLN A 44 -0.47 -7.01 5.90
N VAL A 45 0.38 -7.66 5.11
CA VAL A 45 1.56 -7.08 4.49
C VAL A 45 1.32 -7.01 2.99
N ILE A 46 1.46 -5.82 2.42
CA ILE A 46 1.48 -5.62 0.97
C ILE A 46 2.79 -4.92 0.60
N CYS A 47 3.49 -5.48 -0.37
CA CYS A 47 4.69 -4.86 -0.95
C CYS A 47 4.51 -4.75 -2.46
N PHE A 48 4.90 -3.64 -3.05
CA PHE A 48 4.91 -3.49 -4.51
C PHE A 48 5.99 -2.49 -4.96
N GLU A 49 6.43 -2.62 -6.21
CA GLU A 49 7.24 -1.59 -6.86
C GLU A 49 6.29 -0.54 -7.46
N SER A 50 6.46 0.72 -7.08
CA SER A 50 5.72 1.84 -7.68
C SER A 50 6.38 2.32 -8.97
N THR A 51 5.65 3.10 -9.78
CA THR A 51 6.21 3.65 -11.03
C THR A 51 7.25 4.76 -10.82
N HIS A 52 7.20 5.48 -9.69
CA HIS A 52 8.03 6.68 -9.45
C HIS A 52 8.67 6.78 -8.05
N HIS A 53 8.28 5.93 -7.09
CA HIS A 53 8.68 6.02 -5.66
C HIS A 53 9.51 4.82 -5.17
N GLY A 54 9.92 3.93 -6.07
CA GLY A 54 10.62 2.69 -5.72
C GLY A 54 9.69 1.68 -5.02
N ASN A 55 10.25 0.87 -4.12
CA ASN A 55 9.47 -0.13 -3.39
C ASN A 55 8.62 0.55 -2.31
N VAL A 56 7.39 0.06 -2.15
CA VAL A 56 6.42 0.56 -1.19
C VAL A 56 6.04 -0.57 -0.23
N LEU A 57 6.06 -0.28 1.07
CA LEU A 57 5.57 -1.16 2.12
C LEU A 57 4.25 -0.64 2.68
N VAL A 58 3.24 -1.50 2.74
CA VAL A 58 1.93 -1.22 3.30
C VAL A 58 1.60 -2.27 4.34
N LEU A 59 1.13 -1.80 5.51
CA LEU A 59 0.69 -2.63 6.63
C LEU A 59 -0.74 -2.29 7.00
N ASP A 60 -1.63 -3.29 7.02
CA ASP A 60 -3.07 -3.13 7.29
C ASP A 60 -3.73 -1.98 6.50
N GLY A 61 -3.26 -1.76 5.26
CA GLY A 61 -3.78 -0.73 4.35
C GLY A 61 -3.20 0.67 4.53
N ALA A 62 -2.27 0.88 5.47
CA ALA A 62 -1.54 2.13 5.66
C ALA A 62 -0.13 2.05 5.04
N ILE A 63 0.25 3.05 4.24
CA ILE A 63 1.58 3.15 3.65
C ILE A 63 2.57 3.49 4.76
N GLN A 64 3.61 2.66 4.90
CA GLN A 64 4.62 2.83 5.95
C GLN A 64 5.83 3.61 5.45
N CYS A 65 6.31 3.29 4.25
CA CYS A 65 7.43 3.96 3.62
C CYS A 65 7.49 3.67 2.11
N CYS A 66 8.18 4.54 1.37
CA CYS A 66 8.65 4.28 0.02
C CYS A 66 10.18 4.45 -0.04
N SER A 67 10.88 3.72 -0.92
CA SER A 67 12.34 3.87 -1.04
C SER A 67 12.78 5.29 -1.44
N SER A 68 11.91 6.05 -2.12
CA SER A 68 12.22 7.43 -2.52
C SER A 68 12.18 8.44 -1.39
N ASP A 69 11.50 8.16 -0.28
CA ASP A 69 11.24 9.11 0.79
C ASP A 69 11.59 8.58 2.20
N GLU A 70 12.24 7.42 2.28
CA GLU A 70 12.70 6.83 3.54
C GLU A 70 13.92 7.53 4.16
N PHE A 71 14.62 8.39 3.41
CA PHE A 71 15.78 9.12 3.94
C PHE A 71 15.34 10.32 4.79
N SER A 72 15.97 10.47 5.97
CA SER A 72 15.89 11.67 6.83
C SER A 72 17.11 12.56 6.66
#